data_AF-A0A954Q3P0-F1
#
_entry.id   AF-A0A954Q3P0-F1
#
_cell.length_a   1.000
_cell.length_b   1.000
_cell.length_c   1.000
_cell.angle_alpha   90.00
_cell.angle_beta   90.00
_cell.angle_gamma   90.00
#
_symmetry.space_group_name_H-M   'P 1'
#
loop_
_entity.id
_entity.type
_entity.pdbx_description
1 polymer ?
#
loop_
_entity_poly.entity_id
_entity_poly.type
_entity_poly.pdbx_seq_one_letter_code
_entity_poly.pdbx_strand_id
1 'polypeptide(L)'
;MCKVRVNLLAIVLFLATVSSVSAVDPASPIGTLDSTSREASAGEATVPPSGLRNDLFNDQPSFLVAAQVNSPNRDYREGDVLNLQVVAEEDAYLYILYQQADGQTFQVFPNKFQPDNLVKARQSVRVPAETDLFRWVVGAPYGEETIKVIATKEPVDVLANPDFIKSRFNPVEKETLKGIEVELGKAEPVRWAETDVTLHTYANTSPPAAESARRWGVFFGVSRHMLTPYVIAANGKDAGSDLLACHRDAQQLAEAMRTAGRLDGVKVFTNETATKANMHAAITEWLPSVSRPGDTVVIFYSGHTGQIPDQNGDEADEQDELIIPHDFIGGEELESLQKLYAEDRLSANERTFVEKLVAEFKDKPLIELYEATGVSDDAMARWVQRLDGRQLIFISDSCHSGGFATAEANFKSLQPNFPFDLMRGEAARLKDLGQENHVLMCAAHANEVAAERVTRDLGVMTFSLIQFLNESRGSQTMEAGFKFCQTEMAKYFDAWNQALEEAGIEDRVTPSHPFFINYSTSPVMLKP
;
A
#
# COMPACT_ATOMS: atom_id res chain seq x y z
N MET A 1 13.34 17.87 20.67
CA MET A 1 13.63 17.67 22.12
C MET A 1 12.79 16.48 22.59
N CYS A 2 13.40 15.29 22.70
CA CYS A 2 12.96 14.23 23.61
C CYS A 2 14.12 13.23 23.79
N LYS A 3 15.26 13.73 24.30
CA LYS A 3 16.29 12.86 24.85
C LYS A 3 15.86 12.53 26.27
N VAL A 4 14.87 11.66 26.43
CA VAL A 4 14.73 10.93 27.70
C VAL A 4 15.98 10.06 27.77
N ARG A 5 17.01 10.55 28.48
CA ARG A 5 18.09 9.69 28.95
C ARG A 5 17.44 8.77 29.99
N VAL A 6 16.77 7.71 29.52
CA VAL A 6 16.32 6.64 30.38
C VAL A 6 17.57 6.08 31.02
N ASN A 7 17.72 6.37 32.31
CA ASN A 7 18.86 5.94 33.09
C ASN A 7 18.87 4.40 33.03
N LEU A 8 20.02 3.79 32.73
CA LEU A 8 20.15 2.33 32.57
C LEU A 8 19.59 1.56 33.78
N LEU A 9 19.52 2.20 34.95
CA LEU A 9 18.94 1.70 36.19
C LEU A 9 17.41 1.51 36.14
N ALA A 10 16.66 2.34 35.41
CA ALA A 10 15.21 2.23 35.26
C ALA A 10 14.80 1.05 34.36
N ILE A 11 15.59 0.78 33.33
CA ILE A 11 15.45 -0.40 32.46
C ILE A 11 15.69 -1.69 33.27
N VAL A 12 16.67 -1.68 34.18
CA VAL A 12 16.98 -2.84 35.03
C VAL A 12 15.88 -3.15 36.05
N LEU A 13 15.18 -2.15 36.59
CA LEU A 13 14.05 -2.38 37.49
C LEU A 13 12.80 -2.92 36.76
N PHE A 14 12.50 -2.44 35.56
CA PHE A 14 11.36 -2.92 34.77
C PHE A 14 11.58 -4.34 34.19
N LEU A 15 12.81 -4.67 33.78
CA LEU A 15 13.16 -6.00 33.27
C LEU A 15 13.21 -7.09 34.36
N ALA A 16 13.24 -6.73 35.65
CA ALA A 16 13.30 -7.69 36.75
C ALA A 16 11.99 -8.51 36.92
N THR A 17 10.90 -8.14 36.25
CA THR A 17 9.63 -8.89 36.22
C THR A 17 9.39 -9.65 34.91
N VAL A 18 10.27 -9.49 33.90
CA VAL A 18 10.12 -10.11 32.57
C VAL A 18 11.49 -10.62 32.07
N SER A 19 11.85 -11.86 32.43
CA SER A 19 13.01 -12.58 31.86
C SER A 19 12.59 -13.27 30.54
N SER A 20 13.36 -13.45 29.48
CA SER A 20 14.83 -13.46 29.27
C SER A 20 15.16 -13.42 27.76
N VAL A 21 16.07 -12.55 27.29
CA VAL A 21 16.92 -12.80 26.09
C VAL A 21 18.23 -12.00 26.21
N SER A 22 19.35 -12.62 25.85
CA SER A 22 20.72 -12.10 25.91
C SER A 22 21.03 -11.04 24.84
N ALA A 23 21.84 -10.04 25.23
CA ALA A 23 22.36 -8.99 24.36
C ALA A 23 23.55 -9.46 23.49
N VAL A 24 23.68 -8.90 22.29
CA VAL A 24 24.85 -9.05 21.39
C VAL A 24 25.37 -7.66 21.00
N ASP A 25 26.70 -7.50 21.06
CA ASP A 25 27.46 -6.26 20.85
C ASP A 25 27.44 -5.72 19.40
N PRO A 26 27.59 -4.39 19.18
CA PRO A 26 27.59 -3.77 17.87
C PRO A 26 29.00 -3.39 17.38
N ALA A 27 29.41 -3.91 16.23
CA ALA A 27 30.35 -3.21 15.34
C ALA A 27 30.26 -3.83 13.94
N SER A 28 29.77 -3.08 12.97
CA SER A 28 29.88 -3.42 11.55
C SER A 28 30.18 -2.17 10.72
N PRO A 29 30.98 -2.28 9.66
CA PRO A 29 31.42 -1.15 8.85
C PRO A 29 30.26 -0.49 8.10
N ILE A 30 30.44 0.79 7.75
CA ILE A 30 29.51 1.60 6.96
C ILE A 30 29.24 0.86 5.64
N GLY A 31 27.98 0.51 5.40
CA GLY A 31 27.53 -0.16 4.17
C GLY A 31 27.82 0.70 2.95
N THR A 32 28.27 0.07 1.87
CA THR A 32 28.54 0.72 0.58
C THR A 32 27.23 0.97 -0.17
N LEU A 33 27.01 2.19 -0.66
CA LEU A 33 26.06 2.50 -1.76
C LEU A 33 26.57 1.82 -3.03
N ASP A 34 26.41 0.49 -3.13
CA ASP A 34 26.66 -0.24 -4.35
C ASP A 34 25.33 -0.46 -5.06
N SER A 35 25.17 0.20 -6.20
CA SER A 35 23.99 0.12 -7.08
C SER A 35 23.91 -1.20 -7.84
N THR A 36 24.43 -2.29 -7.26
CA THR A 36 24.18 -3.65 -7.75
C THR A 36 23.49 -4.40 -6.64
N SER A 37 22.16 -4.49 -6.78
CA SER A 37 21.33 -5.57 -6.26
C SER A 37 22.10 -6.89 -6.26
N ARG A 38 22.73 -7.24 -5.15
CA ARG A 38 23.08 -8.64 -4.91
C ARG A 38 21.76 -9.34 -4.69
N GLU A 39 21.39 -10.15 -5.67
CA GLU A 39 20.35 -11.17 -5.62
C GLU A 39 20.37 -11.85 -4.25
N ALA A 40 19.59 -11.32 -3.30
CA ALA A 40 19.16 -12.07 -2.15
C ALA A 40 18.15 -13.07 -2.71
N SER A 41 18.61 -14.30 -2.93
CA SER A 41 17.91 -15.45 -3.50
C SER A 41 16.40 -15.23 -3.65
N ALA A 42 16.02 -14.58 -4.75
CA ALA A 42 14.65 -14.51 -5.19
C ALA A 42 14.27 -15.96 -5.52
N GLY A 43 13.38 -16.55 -4.73
CA GLY A 43 12.63 -17.69 -5.22
C GLY A 43 12.05 -17.29 -6.57
N GLU A 44 12.44 -18.03 -7.60
CA GLU A 44 12.07 -17.91 -9.01
C GLU A 44 11.36 -16.59 -9.36
N ALA A 45 12.12 -15.64 -9.93
CA ALA A 45 11.52 -14.53 -10.67
C ALA A 45 10.70 -15.11 -11.83
N THR A 46 9.43 -15.38 -11.55
CA THR A 46 8.43 -15.66 -12.56
C THR A 46 8.39 -14.46 -13.49
N VAL A 47 8.53 -14.70 -14.79
CA VAL A 47 8.26 -13.71 -15.84
C VAL A 47 7.06 -12.86 -15.42
N PRO A 48 7.13 -11.51 -15.44
CA PRO A 48 5.99 -10.69 -15.06
C PRO A 48 4.78 -11.14 -15.87
N PRO A 49 3.59 -11.29 -15.27
CA PRO A 49 2.44 -11.83 -15.97
C PRO A 49 2.19 -10.99 -17.24
N SER A 50 2.26 -11.59 -18.42
CA SER A 50 1.95 -10.90 -19.68
C SER A 50 0.44 -10.85 -19.86
N GLY A 51 -0.13 -9.69 -20.20
CA GLY A 51 -1.56 -9.56 -20.43
C GLY A 51 -2.06 -8.13 -20.26
N LEU A 52 -3.30 -7.90 -20.72
CA LEU A 52 -3.92 -6.58 -20.79
C LEU A 52 -3.82 -5.81 -19.46
N ARG A 53 -3.89 -6.54 -18.35
CA ARG A 53 -3.79 -6.03 -16.97
C ARG A 53 -2.50 -5.28 -16.66
N ASN A 54 -1.36 -5.77 -17.17
CA ASN A 54 -0.02 -5.24 -16.88
C ASN A 54 0.49 -4.37 -18.03
N ASP A 55 0.09 -4.65 -19.27
CA ASP A 55 0.50 -3.88 -20.45
C ASP A 55 -0.07 -2.45 -20.44
N LEU A 56 -1.21 -2.22 -19.78
CA LEU A 56 -1.87 -0.91 -19.67
C LEU A 56 -2.10 -0.58 -18.19
N PHE A 57 -1.06 -0.20 -17.48
CA PHE A 57 -1.10 0.14 -16.06
C PHE A 57 -0.64 1.58 -15.84
N ASN A 58 -1.48 2.38 -15.17
CA ASN A 58 -1.07 3.69 -14.67
C ASN A 58 -0.85 3.65 -13.16
N ASP A 59 0.39 3.87 -12.71
CA ASP A 59 0.74 3.83 -11.29
C ASP A 59 0.45 5.14 -10.55
N GLN A 60 0.28 6.24 -11.28
CA GLN A 60 0.02 7.58 -10.73
C GLN A 60 -1.10 8.27 -11.51
N PRO A 61 -2.34 7.76 -11.41
CA PRO A 61 -3.46 8.39 -12.09
C PRO A 61 -3.86 9.68 -11.35
N SER A 62 -4.16 10.74 -12.11
CA SER A 62 -4.57 12.03 -11.53
C SER A 62 -6.02 12.06 -11.04
N PHE A 63 -6.75 10.94 -11.14
CA PHE A 63 -8.10 10.69 -10.69
C PHE A 63 -8.36 9.18 -10.73
N LEU A 64 -9.39 8.68 -10.06
CA LEU A 64 -9.71 7.26 -10.06
C LEU A 64 -10.91 6.91 -10.95
N VAL A 65 -10.90 5.67 -11.43
CA VAL A 65 -12.03 5.01 -12.10
C VAL A 65 -12.25 3.66 -11.44
N ALA A 66 -13.52 3.29 -11.26
CA ALA A 66 -13.89 2.03 -10.65
C ALA A 66 -14.96 1.30 -11.45
N ALA A 67 -14.95 -0.03 -11.34
CA ALA A 67 -15.79 -0.90 -12.11
C ALA A 67 -16.29 -2.07 -11.26
N GLN A 68 -17.59 -2.34 -11.33
CA GLN A 68 -18.24 -3.41 -10.60
C GLN A 68 -19.02 -4.31 -11.54
N VAL A 69 -19.08 -5.59 -11.20
CA VAL A 69 -19.87 -6.57 -11.92
C VAL A 69 -20.96 -7.15 -11.03
N ASN A 70 -22.01 -7.70 -11.65
CA ASN A 70 -23.18 -8.23 -10.96
C ASN A 70 -22.98 -9.57 -10.22
N SER A 71 -21.75 -10.08 -10.16
CA SER A 71 -21.38 -11.30 -9.43
C SER A 71 -20.32 -10.96 -8.37
N PRO A 72 -20.63 -11.02 -7.05
CA PRO A 72 -19.71 -10.61 -5.99
C PRO A 72 -18.38 -11.39 -5.96
N ASN A 73 -18.42 -12.70 -6.26
CA ASN A 73 -17.23 -13.55 -6.37
C ASN A 73 -16.62 -13.56 -7.78
N ARG A 74 -17.23 -12.83 -8.73
CA ARG A 74 -16.81 -12.73 -10.14
C ARG A 74 -16.74 -14.08 -10.86
N ASP A 75 -17.46 -15.07 -10.33
CA ASP A 75 -17.67 -16.35 -10.99
C ASP A 75 -18.92 -16.26 -11.88
N TYR A 76 -18.80 -16.75 -13.11
CA TYR A 76 -19.90 -16.83 -14.08
C TYR A 76 -19.92 -18.18 -14.78
N ARG A 77 -21.11 -18.73 -14.99
CA ARG A 77 -21.32 -19.93 -15.79
C ARG A 77 -21.79 -19.57 -17.20
N GLU A 78 -21.60 -20.51 -18.11
CA GLU A 78 -22.17 -20.45 -19.45
C GLU A 78 -23.67 -20.10 -19.41
N GLY A 79 -24.06 -19.06 -20.12
CA GLY A 79 -25.43 -18.55 -20.16
C GLY A 79 -25.75 -17.49 -19.11
N ASP A 80 -24.88 -17.28 -18.11
CA ASP A 80 -25.04 -16.19 -17.16
C ASP A 80 -24.94 -14.83 -17.86
N VAL A 81 -25.69 -13.86 -17.37
CA VAL A 81 -25.67 -12.49 -17.89
C VAL A 81 -24.70 -11.68 -17.05
N LEU A 82 -23.69 -11.12 -17.71
CA LEU A 82 -22.75 -10.17 -17.13
C LEU A 82 -23.26 -8.74 -17.34
N ASN A 83 -23.21 -7.94 -16.28
CA ASN A 83 -23.39 -6.49 -16.37
C ASN A 83 -22.21 -5.83 -15.69
N LEU A 84 -21.64 -4.84 -16.37
CA LEU A 84 -20.59 -3.99 -15.85
C LEU A 84 -21.17 -2.62 -15.51
N GLN A 85 -20.80 -2.10 -14.36
CA GLN A 85 -21.09 -0.75 -13.92
C GLN A 85 -19.78 -0.01 -13.71
N VAL A 86 -19.63 1.17 -14.29
CA VAL A 86 -18.40 1.96 -14.23
C VAL A 86 -18.70 3.37 -13.75
N VAL A 87 -17.82 3.91 -12.91
CA VAL A 87 -17.89 5.28 -12.39
C VAL A 87 -16.48 5.89 -12.44
N ALA A 88 -16.37 7.10 -12.99
CA ALA A 88 -15.14 7.89 -12.96
C ALA A 88 -15.31 9.07 -11.98
N GLU A 89 -14.25 9.45 -11.27
CA GLU A 89 -14.30 10.58 -10.33
C GLU A 89 -14.55 11.91 -11.02
N GLU A 90 -14.06 12.05 -12.25
CA GLU A 90 -14.13 13.27 -13.04
C GLU A 90 -14.78 13.04 -14.42
N ASP A 91 -15.07 14.14 -15.12
CA ASP A 91 -15.43 14.08 -16.54
C ASP A 91 -14.29 13.41 -17.32
N ALA A 92 -14.62 12.37 -18.11
CA ALA A 92 -13.63 11.56 -18.81
C ALA A 92 -14.20 10.88 -20.06
N TYR A 93 -13.34 10.56 -21.02
CA TYR A 93 -13.61 9.61 -22.09
C TYR A 93 -13.35 8.19 -21.60
N LEU A 94 -14.36 7.34 -21.67
CA LEU A 94 -14.35 5.99 -21.13
C LEU A 94 -14.18 4.94 -22.23
N TYR A 95 -13.30 3.98 -22.00
CA TYR A 95 -13.10 2.83 -22.87
C TYR A 95 -13.10 1.55 -22.04
N ILE A 96 -13.77 0.51 -22.54
CA ILE A 96 -13.82 -0.79 -21.88
C ILE A 96 -13.34 -1.84 -22.87
N LEU A 97 -12.25 -2.50 -22.49
CA LEU A 97 -11.65 -3.62 -23.20
C LEU A 97 -11.96 -4.91 -22.43
N TYR A 98 -12.25 -5.99 -23.16
CA TYR A 98 -12.53 -7.30 -22.60
C TYR A 98 -11.62 -8.33 -23.25
N GLN A 99 -10.75 -8.94 -22.46
CA GLN A 99 -9.86 -10.02 -22.85
C GLN A 99 -10.43 -11.35 -22.36
N GLN A 100 -10.72 -12.24 -23.30
CA GLN A 100 -11.22 -13.60 -23.04
C GLN A 100 -10.10 -14.55 -22.61
N ALA A 101 -10.47 -15.75 -22.17
CA ALA A 101 -9.54 -16.76 -21.66
C ALA A 101 -8.54 -17.29 -22.70
N ASP A 102 -8.81 -17.12 -24.00
CA ASP A 102 -7.87 -17.44 -25.08
C ASP A 102 -6.96 -16.26 -25.47
N GLY A 103 -7.07 -15.13 -24.78
CA GLY A 103 -6.31 -13.90 -25.02
C GLY A 103 -6.90 -12.98 -26.10
N GLN A 104 -8.00 -13.34 -26.76
CA GLN A 104 -8.67 -12.44 -27.69
C GLN A 104 -9.23 -11.23 -26.94
N THR A 105 -8.99 -10.04 -27.48
CA THR A 105 -9.37 -8.77 -26.84
C THR A 105 -10.39 -8.03 -27.69
N PHE A 106 -11.39 -7.42 -27.05
CA PHE A 106 -12.47 -6.70 -27.72
C PHE A 106 -12.72 -5.36 -27.02
N GLN A 107 -12.95 -4.30 -27.79
CA GLN A 107 -13.59 -3.10 -27.27
C GLN A 107 -15.10 -3.33 -27.15
N VAL A 108 -15.60 -3.27 -25.92
CA VAL A 108 -17.02 -3.44 -25.59
C VAL A 108 -17.70 -2.11 -25.28
N PHE A 109 -16.94 -1.05 -25.01
CA PHE A 109 -17.43 0.31 -24.88
C PHE A 109 -16.36 1.32 -25.33
N PRO A 110 -16.72 2.39 -26.08
CA PRO A 110 -18.00 2.57 -26.75
C PRO A 110 -18.29 1.44 -27.76
N ASN A 111 -19.56 1.28 -28.12
CA ASN A 111 -20.01 0.26 -29.06
C ASN A 111 -21.17 0.78 -29.92
N LYS A 112 -21.71 -0.05 -30.83
CA LYS A 112 -22.81 0.36 -31.73
C LYS A 112 -24.07 0.88 -31.03
N PHE A 113 -24.38 0.33 -29.86
CA PHE A 113 -25.57 0.67 -29.08
C PHE A 113 -25.34 1.86 -28.15
N GLN A 114 -24.11 2.01 -27.67
CA GLN A 114 -23.67 3.10 -26.80
C GLN A 114 -22.39 3.75 -27.39
N PRO A 115 -22.54 4.63 -28.41
CA PRO A 115 -21.39 5.18 -29.13
C PRO A 115 -20.75 6.39 -28.45
N ASP A 116 -21.47 7.09 -27.58
CA ASP A 116 -20.96 8.24 -26.82
C ASP A 116 -20.20 7.73 -25.60
N ASN A 117 -18.93 8.08 -25.52
CA ASN A 117 -18.03 7.66 -24.45
C ASN A 117 -17.58 8.79 -23.52
N LEU A 118 -18.07 10.02 -23.71
CA LEU A 118 -17.80 11.10 -22.77
C LEU A 118 -18.74 10.96 -21.57
N VAL A 119 -18.18 10.63 -20.41
CA VAL A 119 -18.93 10.45 -19.16
C VAL A 119 -18.75 11.66 -18.26
N LYS A 120 -19.77 11.96 -17.46
CA LYS A 120 -19.69 13.00 -16.42
C LYS A 120 -19.15 12.43 -15.12
N ALA A 121 -18.46 13.30 -14.37
CA ALA A 121 -17.97 13.02 -13.03
C ALA A 121 -19.06 12.34 -12.18
N ARG A 122 -18.70 11.20 -11.58
CA ARG A 122 -19.56 10.37 -10.69
C ARG A 122 -20.86 9.88 -11.33
N GLN A 123 -21.00 9.98 -12.65
CA GLN A 123 -22.12 9.38 -13.37
C GLN A 123 -21.81 7.93 -13.68
N SER A 124 -22.71 7.04 -13.26
CA SER A 124 -22.58 5.62 -13.58
C SER A 124 -22.92 5.32 -15.03
N VAL A 125 -22.01 4.63 -15.71
CA VAL A 125 -22.25 3.96 -16.99
C VAL A 125 -22.48 2.48 -16.76
N ARG A 126 -23.50 1.91 -17.44
CA ARG A 126 -23.81 0.48 -17.38
C ARG A 126 -23.64 -0.15 -18.77
N VAL A 127 -22.88 -1.24 -18.85
CA VAL A 127 -22.64 -1.98 -20.10
C VAL A 127 -23.01 -3.45 -19.89
N PRO A 128 -24.02 -3.99 -20.61
CA PRO A 128 -24.99 -3.29 -21.47
C PRO A 128 -25.89 -2.31 -20.69
N ALA A 129 -26.43 -1.29 -21.36
CA ALA A 129 -27.40 -0.38 -20.73
C ALA A 129 -28.73 -1.09 -20.47
N GLU A 130 -29.52 -0.63 -19.51
CA GLU A 130 -30.82 -1.23 -19.19
C GLU A 130 -31.77 -1.23 -20.39
N THR A 131 -31.67 -0.21 -21.24
CA THR A 131 -32.44 -0.03 -22.47
C THR A 131 -31.88 -0.80 -23.66
N ASP A 132 -30.67 -1.38 -23.56
CA ASP A 132 -30.08 -2.13 -24.66
C ASP A 132 -30.87 -3.41 -24.93
N LEU A 133 -30.98 -3.75 -26.22
CA LEU A 133 -31.60 -5.01 -26.65
C LEU A 133 -30.63 -6.19 -26.58
N PHE A 134 -29.32 -5.94 -26.50
CA PHE A 134 -28.33 -7.01 -26.35
C PHE A 134 -28.10 -7.34 -24.87
N ARG A 135 -27.66 -8.58 -24.62
CA ARG A 135 -27.22 -9.05 -23.31
C ARG A 135 -25.78 -9.53 -23.46
N TRP A 136 -24.92 -9.21 -22.51
CA TRP A 136 -23.59 -9.77 -22.44
C TRP A 136 -23.72 -11.13 -21.75
N VAL A 137 -23.79 -12.18 -22.56
CA VAL A 137 -23.97 -13.56 -22.09
C VAL A 137 -22.62 -14.25 -22.10
N VAL A 138 -22.26 -14.87 -20.98
CA VAL A 138 -21.00 -15.62 -20.84
C VAL A 138 -21.06 -16.90 -21.68
N GLY A 139 -19.99 -17.16 -22.43
CA GLY A 139 -19.86 -18.31 -23.32
C GLY A 139 -18.38 -18.61 -23.59
N ALA A 140 -18.11 -19.71 -24.28
CA ALA A 140 -16.74 -20.16 -24.55
C ALA A 140 -15.90 -19.11 -25.33
N PRO A 141 -14.57 -19.06 -25.13
CA PRO A 141 -13.76 -19.92 -24.24
C PRO A 141 -13.96 -19.60 -22.76
N TYR A 142 -13.71 -20.58 -21.89
CA TYR A 142 -13.88 -20.44 -20.43
C TYR A 142 -12.53 -20.42 -19.72
N GLY A 143 -12.41 -19.61 -18.67
CA GLY A 143 -11.20 -19.52 -17.85
C GLY A 143 -11.13 -18.19 -17.10
N GLU A 144 -9.91 -17.72 -16.86
CA GLU A 144 -9.69 -16.37 -16.35
C GLU A 144 -9.83 -15.37 -17.50
N GLU A 145 -10.62 -14.33 -17.28
CA GLU A 145 -10.88 -13.26 -18.25
C GLU A 145 -10.69 -11.91 -17.56
N THR A 146 -10.41 -10.87 -18.34
CA THR A 146 -10.18 -9.52 -17.79
C THR A 146 -11.03 -8.49 -18.51
N ILE A 147 -11.76 -7.68 -17.75
CA ILE A 147 -12.33 -6.43 -18.23
C ILE A 147 -11.37 -5.31 -17.79
N LYS A 148 -10.79 -4.58 -18.74
CA LYS A 148 -9.99 -3.38 -18.48
C LYS A 148 -10.82 -2.14 -18.79
N VAL A 149 -10.89 -1.24 -17.82
CA VAL A 149 -11.56 0.05 -17.93
C VAL A 149 -10.50 1.13 -17.96
N ILE A 150 -10.57 2.01 -18.97
CA ILE A 150 -9.64 3.12 -19.18
C ILE A 150 -10.47 4.40 -19.23
N ALA A 151 -10.14 5.37 -18.38
CA ALA A 151 -10.75 6.69 -18.36
C ALA A 151 -9.68 7.74 -18.65
N THR A 152 -9.94 8.64 -19.61
CA THR A 152 -8.93 9.57 -20.15
C THR A 152 -9.51 10.99 -20.21
N LYS A 153 -8.70 12.03 -20.02
CA LYS A 153 -9.16 13.43 -20.16
C LYS A 153 -9.38 13.84 -21.62
N GLU A 154 -8.66 13.19 -22.53
CA GLU A 154 -8.71 13.43 -23.96
C GLU A 154 -9.01 12.11 -24.68
N PRO A 155 -9.68 12.12 -25.85
CA PRO A 155 -9.93 10.90 -26.59
C PRO A 155 -8.63 10.19 -26.95
N VAL A 156 -8.63 8.86 -26.85
CA VAL A 156 -7.53 8.01 -27.35
C VAL A 156 -7.77 7.76 -28.83
N ASP A 157 -6.93 8.31 -29.71
CA ASP A 157 -7.07 8.26 -31.16
C ASP A 157 -7.22 6.83 -31.66
N VAL A 158 -6.42 5.90 -31.12
CA VAL A 158 -6.47 4.49 -31.51
C VAL A 158 -7.83 3.85 -31.19
N LEU A 159 -8.40 4.13 -30.02
CA LEU A 159 -9.68 3.55 -29.57
C LEU A 159 -10.92 4.33 -30.05
N ALA A 160 -10.74 5.60 -30.43
CA ALA A 160 -11.78 6.45 -31.01
C ALA A 160 -12.06 6.15 -32.49
N ASN A 161 -11.28 5.24 -33.11
CA ASN A 161 -11.49 4.84 -34.49
C ASN A 161 -12.93 4.31 -34.70
N PRO A 162 -13.67 4.80 -35.71
CA PRO A 162 -15.03 4.36 -36.03
C PRO A 162 -15.20 2.84 -36.24
N ASP A 163 -14.12 2.11 -36.54
CA ASP A 163 -14.14 0.65 -36.63
C ASP A 163 -14.48 -0.02 -35.29
N PHE A 164 -14.14 0.61 -34.16
CA PHE A 164 -14.39 0.09 -32.82
C PHE A 164 -15.79 0.40 -32.25
N ILE A 165 -16.69 0.99 -33.05
CA ILE A 165 -18.09 1.21 -32.68
C ILE A 165 -19.09 0.50 -33.61
N LYS A 166 -18.63 -0.35 -34.53
CA LYS A 166 -19.49 -1.01 -35.54
C LYS A 166 -20.32 -2.16 -34.98
N SER A 167 -19.85 -2.79 -33.90
CA SER A 167 -20.45 -3.96 -33.27
C SER A 167 -20.58 -3.77 -31.77
N ARG A 168 -21.20 -4.75 -31.08
CA ARG A 168 -21.22 -4.82 -29.61
C ARG A 168 -19.87 -5.20 -29.00
N PHE A 169 -19.08 -6.01 -29.71
CA PHE A 169 -17.74 -6.45 -29.35
C PHE A 169 -16.89 -6.24 -30.60
N ASN A 170 -15.89 -5.37 -30.52
CA ASN A 170 -15.08 -4.97 -31.66
C ASN A 170 -13.65 -5.50 -31.44
N PRO A 171 -13.17 -6.46 -32.26
CA PRO A 171 -11.87 -7.09 -32.03
C PRO A 171 -10.72 -6.08 -32.02
N VAL A 172 -9.81 -6.20 -31.04
CA VAL A 172 -8.62 -5.36 -30.88
C VAL A 172 -7.38 -6.23 -31.06
N GLU A 173 -6.60 -5.95 -32.09
CA GLU A 173 -5.35 -6.67 -32.39
C GLU A 173 -4.23 -6.28 -31.41
N LYS A 174 -3.21 -7.14 -31.28
CA LYS A 174 -2.08 -6.91 -30.35
C LYS A 174 -1.29 -5.64 -30.70
N GLU A 175 -1.15 -5.35 -31.98
CA GLU A 175 -0.51 -4.15 -32.50
C GLU A 175 -1.27 -2.88 -32.07
N THR A 176 -2.60 -2.96 -32.06
CA THR A 176 -3.46 -1.88 -31.56
C THR A 176 -3.29 -1.66 -30.07
N LEU A 177 -3.19 -2.74 -29.27
CA LEU A 177 -2.92 -2.63 -27.82
C LEU A 177 -1.60 -1.92 -27.52
N LYS A 178 -0.53 -2.25 -28.25
CA LYS A 178 0.75 -1.53 -28.15
C LYS A 178 0.63 -0.07 -28.57
N GLY A 179 -0.19 0.22 -29.59
CA GLY A 179 -0.48 1.59 -30.00
C GLY A 179 -1.12 2.41 -28.87
N ILE A 180 -2.06 1.81 -28.15
CA ILE A 180 -2.73 2.42 -26.99
C ILE A 180 -1.73 2.67 -25.85
N GLU A 181 -0.91 1.67 -25.52
CA GLU A 181 0.15 1.79 -24.50
C GLU A 181 1.10 2.96 -24.81
N VAL A 182 1.56 3.03 -26.06
CA VAL A 182 2.45 4.10 -26.53
C VAL A 182 1.77 5.46 -26.54
N GLU A 183 0.46 5.53 -26.84
CA GLU A 183 -0.29 6.79 -26.83
C GLU A 183 -0.52 7.30 -25.41
N LEU A 184 -1.02 6.44 -24.52
CA LEU A 184 -1.27 6.76 -23.11
C LEU A 184 0.03 7.06 -22.35
N GLY A 185 1.13 6.39 -22.69
CA GLY A 185 2.46 6.63 -22.11
C GLY A 185 3.15 7.91 -22.60
N LYS A 186 2.62 8.60 -23.62
CA LYS A 186 3.13 9.92 -24.06
C LYS A 186 2.49 11.11 -23.33
N ALA A 187 1.44 10.89 -22.56
CA ALA A 187 0.72 11.96 -21.88
C ALA A 187 1.60 12.56 -20.77
N GLU A 188 1.89 13.86 -20.87
CA GLU A 188 2.66 14.60 -19.87
C GLU A 188 1.90 15.89 -19.48
N PRO A 189 1.44 16.04 -18.22
CA PRO A 189 1.41 14.99 -17.20
C PRO A 189 0.44 13.86 -17.59
N VAL A 190 0.63 12.68 -17.01
CA VAL A 190 -0.25 11.52 -17.22
C VAL A 190 -1.68 11.88 -16.78
N ARG A 191 -2.64 11.88 -17.73
CA ARG A 191 -4.03 12.34 -17.51
C ARG A 191 -5.06 11.26 -17.82
N TRP A 192 -4.84 10.08 -17.29
CA TRP A 192 -5.75 8.95 -17.43
C TRP A 192 -5.72 8.06 -16.19
N ALA A 193 -6.77 7.26 -16.03
CA ALA A 193 -6.96 6.33 -14.94
C ALA A 193 -7.39 4.98 -15.50
N GLU A 194 -7.13 3.91 -14.77
CA GLU A 194 -7.57 2.58 -15.18
C GLU A 194 -7.88 1.68 -14.00
N THR A 195 -8.75 0.71 -14.25
CA THR A 195 -9.02 -0.38 -13.33
C THR A 195 -9.28 -1.67 -14.10
N ASP A 196 -9.07 -2.80 -13.43
CA ASP A 196 -9.29 -4.12 -13.98
C ASP A 196 -10.29 -4.94 -13.15
N VAL A 197 -11.16 -5.67 -13.84
CA VAL A 197 -12.06 -6.65 -13.24
C VAL A 197 -11.70 -8.02 -13.80
N THR A 198 -11.04 -8.84 -12.97
CA THR A 198 -10.83 -10.27 -13.26
C THR A 198 -12.13 -11.05 -13.09
N LEU A 199 -12.47 -11.89 -14.07
CA LEU A 199 -13.61 -12.79 -14.07
C LEU A 199 -13.12 -14.23 -14.15
N HIS A 200 -13.91 -15.16 -13.61
CA HIS A 200 -13.72 -16.58 -13.82
C HIS A 200 -14.97 -17.17 -14.46
N THR A 201 -14.80 -17.71 -15.68
CA THR A 201 -15.91 -18.25 -16.46
C THR A 201 -15.81 -19.78 -16.56
N TYR A 202 -16.97 -20.44 -16.53
CA TYR A 202 -17.04 -21.91 -16.51
C TYR A 202 -18.08 -22.44 -17.50
N ALA A 203 -17.77 -23.57 -18.15
CA ALA A 203 -18.79 -24.36 -18.84
C ALA A 203 -19.84 -24.86 -17.84
N ASN A 204 -21.09 -25.02 -18.27
CA ASN A 204 -22.15 -25.53 -17.38
C ASN A 204 -21.89 -26.94 -16.83
N THR A 205 -21.06 -27.72 -17.53
CA THR A 205 -20.67 -29.08 -17.14
C THR A 205 -19.52 -29.14 -16.15
N SER A 206 -18.85 -28.01 -15.87
CA SER A 206 -17.73 -27.95 -14.94
C SER A 206 -18.20 -27.46 -13.58
N PRO A 207 -17.80 -28.09 -12.47
CA PRO A 207 -17.99 -27.47 -11.17
C PRO A 207 -17.18 -26.16 -11.13
N PRO A 208 -17.69 -25.09 -10.49
CA PRO A 208 -16.85 -23.95 -10.12
C PRO A 208 -15.68 -24.49 -9.30
N ALA A 209 -14.52 -23.87 -9.40
CA ALA A 209 -13.39 -24.25 -8.56
C ALA A 209 -13.80 -24.12 -7.09
N ALA A 210 -14.14 -25.26 -6.46
CA ALA A 210 -14.49 -25.34 -5.06
C ALA A 210 -13.21 -25.15 -4.25
N GLU A 211 -12.80 -23.90 -4.08
CA GLU A 211 -11.72 -23.57 -3.16
C GLU A 211 -12.30 -22.77 -2.01
N SER A 212 -11.95 -23.20 -0.80
CA SER A 212 -12.07 -22.35 0.38
C SER A 212 -11.30 -21.06 0.13
N ALA A 213 -11.89 -19.92 0.49
CA ALA A 213 -11.21 -18.62 0.45
C ALA A 213 -9.82 -18.74 1.09
N ARG A 214 -8.79 -18.40 0.31
CA ARG A 214 -7.40 -18.43 0.74
C ARG A 214 -7.01 -17.11 1.38
N ARG A 215 -5.88 -17.11 2.08
CA ARG A 215 -5.38 -15.95 2.83
C ARG A 215 -3.91 -15.72 2.52
N TRP A 216 -3.57 -14.54 2.05
CA TRP A 216 -2.20 -14.18 1.67
C TRP A 216 -1.75 -12.95 2.46
N GLY A 217 -0.46 -12.83 2.76
CA GLY A 217 0.05 -11.68 3.50
C GLY A 217 1.39 -11.15 3.03
N VAL A 218 1.55 -9.83 3.04
CA VAL A 218 2.83 -9.15 2.89
C VAL A 218 3.11 -8.28 4.11
N PHE A 219 4.33 -8.35 4.63
CA PHE A 219 4.74 -7.67 5.86
C PHE A 219 6.02 -6.87 5.61
N PHE A 220 5.98 -5.58 5.93
CA PHE A 220 7.08 -4.64 5.75
C PHE A 220 7.54 -4.11 7.11
N GLY A 221 8.85 -4.18 7.37
CA GLY A 221 9.43 -3.69 8.62
C GLY A 221 10.70 -2.88 8.37
N VAL A 222 10.62 -1.56 8.54
CA VAL A 222 11.73 -0.62 8.26
C VAL A 222 12.26 -0.07 9.57
N SER A 223 13.36 -0.65 10.05
CA SER A 223 14.07 -0.12 11.23
C SER A 223 15.29 0.69 10.86
N ARG A 224 15.94 0.37 9.74
CA ARG A 224 17.12 1.09 9.25
C ARG A 224 16.81 1.75 7.93
N HIS A 225 17.24 2.99 7.75
CA HIS A 225 17.20 3.66 6.45
C HIS A 225 18.58 3.65 5.78
N MET A 226 18.56 3.52 4.45
CA MET A 226 19.75 3.43 3.61
C MET A 226 20.72 4.58 3.86
N LEU A 227 20.18 5.79 4.07
CA LEU A 227 20.96 7.03 4.14
C LEU A 227 21.34 7.47 5.55
N THR A 228 20.86 6.79 6.60
CA THR A 228 21.21 7.09 8.00
C THR A 228 22.72 7.19 8.25
N PRO A 229 23.59 6.29 7.72
CA PRO A 229 25.03 6.41 7.90
C PRO A 229 25.62 7.71 7.34
N TYR A 230 25.05 8.23 6.24
CA TYR A 230 25.49 9.47 5.59
C TYR A 230 25.04 10.70 6.39
N VAL A 231 23.81 10.69 6.90
CA VAL A 231 23.30 11.72 7.82
C VAL A 231 24.19 11.79 9.06
N ILE A 232 24.53 10.64 9.67
CA ILE A 232 25.45 10.58 10.82
C ILE A 232 26.86 11.07 10.44
N ALA A 233 27.37 10.71 9.27
CA ALA A 233 28.68 11.16 8.80
C ALA A 233 28.70 12.69 8.56
N ALA A 234 27.61 13.26 8.07
CA ALA A 234 27.46 14.68 7.81
C ALA A 234 27.25 15.49 9.10
N ASN A 235 26.41 15.01 10.02
CA ASN A 235 25.83 15.79 11.12
C ASN A 235 26.23 15.30 12.53
N GLY A 236 26.76 14.08 12.64
CA GLY A 236 27.19 13.46 13.90
C GLY A 236 26.22 12.38 14.43
N LYS A 237 26.63 11.68 15.51
CA LYS A 237 25.94 10.48 16.03
C LYS A 237 24.48 10.68 16.50
N ASP A 238 24.08 11.91 16.78
CA ASP A 238 22.74 12.22 17.29
C ASP A 238 21.72 12.48 16.16
N ALA A 239 22.12 12.39 14.89
CA ALA A 239 21.29 12.72 13.73
C ALA A 239 20.67 11.49 13.03
N GLY A 240 20.77 10.29 13.60
CA GLY A 240 20.19 9.08 12.99
C GLY A 240 18.69 8.94 13.28
N SER A 241 17.92 8.54 12.27
CA SER A 241 16.47 8.29 12.34
C SER A 241 16.09 6.82 12.53
N ASP A 242 17.05 5.89 12.64
CA ASP A 242 16.76 4.45 12.73
C ASP A 242 15.89 4.07 13.97
N LEU A 243 14.88 3.25 13.71
CA LEU A 243 14.00 2.62 14.72
C LEU A 243 14.59 1.29 15.20
N LEU A 244 14.05 0.72 16.28
CA LEU A 244 14.68 -0.42 16.94
C LEU A 244 14.00 -1.74 16.59
N ALA A 245 12.67 -1.75 16.42
CA ALA A 245 11.86 -2.96 16.47
C ALA A 245 11.09 -3.30 15.19
N CYS A 246 10.84 -2.35 14.29
CA CYS A 246 9.96 -2.54 13.12
C CYS A 246 10.25 -3.78 12.25
N HIS A 247 11.52 -4.12 12.02
CA HIS A 247 11.89 -5.35 11.30
C HIS A 247 11.44 -6.62 12.04
N ARG A 248 11.51 -6.64 13.37
CA ARG A 248 11.00 -7.73 14.21
C ARG A 248 9.49 -7.74 14.28
N ASP A 249 8.85 -6.57 14.28
CA ASP A 249 7.39 -6.46 14.21
C ASP A 249 6.86 -7.19 12.97
N ALA A 250 7.41 -6.87 11.80
CA ALA A 250 7.04 -7.53 10.54
C ALA A 250 7.30 -9.04 10.57
N GLN A 251 8.47 -9.47 11.05
CA GLN A 251 8.83 -10.88 11.12
C GLN A 251 7.93 -11.68 12.07
N GLN A 252 7.69 -11.17 13.28
CA GLN A 252 6.95 -11.90 14.31
C GLN A 252 5.45 -11.89 14.04
N LEU A 253 4.89 -10.77 13.55
CA LEU A 253 3.48 -10.72 13.18
C LEU A 253 3.19 -11.58 11.95
N ALA A 254 4.10 -11.62 10.96
CA ALA A 254 3.99 -12.52 9.83
C ALA A 254 3.89 -13.98 10.27
N GLU A 255 4.72 -14.41 11.22
CA GLU A 255 4.70 -15.77 11.75
C GLU A 255 3.42 -16.07 12.55
N ALA A 256 2.96 -15.13 13.38
CA ALA A 256 1.70 -15.25 14.11
C ALA A 256 0.50 -15.33 13.15
N MET A 257 0.48 -14.53 12.09
CA MET A 257 -0.56 -14.55 11.06
C MET A 257 -0.50 -15.81 10.20
N ARG A 258 0.70 -16.30 9.87
CA ARG A 258 0.87 -17.57 9.16
C ARG A 258 0.30 -18.75 9.97
N THR A 259 0.59 -18.79 11.27
CA THR A 259 0.21 -19.91 12.14
C THR A 259 -1.22 -19.79 12.67
N ALA A 260 -1.53 -18.73 13.42
CA ALA A 260 -2.83 -18.51 14.03
C ALA A 260 -3.83 -17.88 13.05
N GLY A 261 -3.40 -16.91 12.25
CA GLY A 261 -4.22 -16.26 11.22
C GLY A 261 -4.45 -17.12 9.96
N ARG A 262 -3.79 -18.29 9.87
CA ARG A 262 -3.89 -19.29 8.80
C ARG A 262 -3.65 -18.72 7.40
N LEU A 263 -2.58 -17.94 7.22
CA LEU A 263 -2.15 -17.54 5.89
C LEU A 263 -1.63 -18.74 5.09
N ASP A 264 -2.13 -18.90 3.86
CA ASP A 264 -1.68 -19.89 2.88
C ASP A 264 -0.31 -19.52 2.28
N GLY A 265 0.02 -18.24 2.23
CA GLY A 265 1.35 -17.77 1.83
C GLY A 265 1.67 -16.38 2.34
N VAL A 266 2.97 -16.13 2.57
CA VAL A 266 3.46 -14.90 3.19
C VAL A 266 4.77 -14.44 2.55
N LYS A 267 4.92 -13.12 2.34
CA LYS A 267 6.20 -12.46 2.06
C LYS A 267 6.53 -11.48 3.17
N VAL A 268 7.82 -11.41 3.54
CA VAL A 268 8.32 -10.49 4.57
C VAL A 268 9.50 -9.75 4.00
N PHE A 269 9.46 -8.43 4.06
CA PHE A 269 10.51 -7.53 3.62
C PHE A 269 10.93 -6.66 4.80
N THR A 270 12.22 -6.65 5.11
CA THR A 270 12.76 -5.83 6.20
C THR A 270 13.99 -5.06 5.75
N ASN A 271 14.14 -3.84 6.30
CA ASN A 271 15.29 -2.96 6.07
C ASN A 271 15.70 -2.94 4.58
N GLU A 272 16.89 -3.44 4.23
CA GLU A 272 17.47 -3.39 2.88
C GLU A 272 16.59 -4.03 1.79
N THR A 273 15.62 -4.87 2.18
CA THR A 273 14.66 -5.49 1.27
C THR A 273 13.28 -4.81 1.27
N ALA A 274 12.98 -3.95 2.24
CA ALA A 274 11.75 -3.16 2.32
C ALA A 274 11.89 -1.83 1.55
N THR A 275 12.30 -1.95 0.28
CA THR A 275 12.42 -0.82 -0.65
C THR A 275 11.07 -0.46 -1.27
N LYS A 276 10.92 0.76 -1.78
CA LYS A 276 9.71 1.18 -2.50
C LYS A 276 9.36 0.21 -3.63
N ALA A 277 10.36 -0.19 -4.41
CA ALA A 277 10.18 -1.11 -5.54
C ALA A 277 9.67 -2.49 -5.11
N ASN A 278 10.18 -3.04 -4.00
CA ASN A 278 9.71 -4.32 -3.48
C ASN A 278 8.32 -4.21 -2.85
N MET A 279 8.00 -3.09 -2.19
CA MET A 279 6.66 -2.80 -1.71
C MET A 279 5.65 -2.78 -2.86
N HIS A 280 5.97 -2.01 -3.91
CA HIS A 280 5.19 -1.92 -5.14
C HIS A 280 4.95 -3.30 -5.74
N ALA A 281 6.01 -4.02 -6.12
CA ALA A 281 5.89 -5.32 -6.78
C ALA A 281 5.15 -6.36 -5.91
N ALA A 282 5.31 -6.31 -4.58
CA ALA A 282 4.58 -7.23 -3.71
C ALA A 282 3.06 -6.97 -3.71
N ILE A 283 2.63 -5.72 -3.78
CA ILE A 283 1.22 -5.32 -3.71
C ILE A 283 0.57 -5.35 -5.10
N THR A 284 1.27 -4.91 -6.15
CA THR A 284 0.71 -4.74 -7.50
C THR A 284 0.89 -5.95 -8.42
N GLU A 285 1.85 -6.84 -8.11
CA GLU A 285 2.13 -8.03 -8.93
C GLU A 285 1.94 -9.33 -8.15
N TRP A 286 2.61 -9.47 -6.99
CA TRP A 286 2.60 -10.74 -6.27
C TRP A 286 1.23 -11.04 -5.66
N LEU A 287 0.67 -10.15 -4.82
CA LEU A 287 -0.64 -10.38 -4.22
C LEU A 287 -1.72 -10.68 -5.28
N PRO A 288 -1.84 -9.91 -6.38
CA PRO A 288 -2.82 -10.21 -7.42
C PRO A 288 -2.58 -11.53 -8.16
N SER A 289 -1.33 -12.01 -8.26
CA SER A 289 -1.01 -13.29 -8.93
C SER A 289 -1.31 -14.52 -8.07
N VAL A 290 -1.30 -14.41 -6.74
CA VAL A 290 -1.54 -15.54 -5.84
C VAL A 290 -2.95 -15.58 -5.25
N SER A 291 -3.67 -14.47 -5.29
CA SER A 291 -5.01 -14.33 -4.72
C SER A 291 -6.05 -14.04 -5.79
N ARG A 292 -7.30 -14.40 -5.53
CA ARG A 292 -8.45 -14.10 -6.39
C ARG A 292 -9.57 -13.40 -5.62
N PRO A 293 -10.52 -12.73 -6.28
CA PRO A 293 -11.73 -12.24 -5.65
C PRO A 293 -12.36 -13.29 -4.71
N GLY A 294 -12.73 -12.86 -3.50
CA GLY A 294 -13.19 -13.72 -2.41
C GLY A 294 -12.10 -14.19 -1.43
N ASP A 295 -10.81 -14.09 -1.77
CA ASP A 295 -9.70 -14.35 -0.84
C ASP A 295 -9.51 -13.19 0.15
N THR A 296 -8.78 -13.44 1.24
CA THR A 296 -8.30 -12.39 2.16
C THR A 296 -6.84 -12.04 1.84
N VAL A 297 -6.52 -10.76 1.83
CA VAL A 297 -5.14 -10.26 1.72
C VAL A 297 -4.81 -9.40 2.94
N VAL A 298 -3.62 -9.61 3.50
CA VAL A 298 -3.11 -8.88 4.66
C VAL A 298 -1.90 -8.06 4.24
N ILE A 299 -1.92 -6.77 4.51
CA ILE A 299 -0.78 -5.87 4.33
C ILE A 299 -0.43 -5.33 5.71
N PHE A 300 0.83 -5.50 6.12
CA PHE A 300 1.35 -4.94 7.35
C PHE A 300 2.53 -4.03 7.07
N TYR A 301 2.55 -2.86 7.71
CA TYR A 301 3.69 -1.96 7.69
C TYR A 301 4.09 -1.58 9.13
N SER A 302 5.38 -1.58 9.42
CA SER A 302 5.95 -0.94 10.59
C SER A 302 7.20 -0.16 10.20
N GLY A 303 7.28 1.10 10.63
CA GLY A 303 8.34 2.02 10.26
C GLY A 303 7.95 3.48 10.45
N HIS A 304 8.73 4.38 9.86
CA HIS A 304 8.43 5.81 9.85
C HIS A 304 7.33 6.18 8.88
N THR A 305 6.57 7.22 9.22
CA THR A 305 5.64 7.89 8.33
C THR A 305 5.92 9.40 8.32
N GLY A 306 5.73 10.04 7.18
CA GLY A 306 5.84 11.47 6.95
C GLY A 306 4.54 12.07 6.44
N GLN A 307 4.58 13.36 6.11
CA GLN A 307 3.51 14.08 5.42
C GLN A 307 4.12 14.89 4.27
N ILE A 308 3.35 15.04 3.21
CA ILE A 308 3.69 15.86 2.06
C ILE A 308 2.47 16.71 1.67
N PRO A 309 2.61 17.89 1.04
CA PRO A 309 1.44 18.64 0.58
C PRO A 309 0.57 17.84 -0.38
N ASP A 310 -0.74 17.84 -0.12
CA ASP A 310 -1.76 17.19 -0.96
C ASP A 310 -1.76 17.79 -2.38
N GLN A 311 -1.76 16.93 -3.39
CA GLN A 311 -1.74 17.32 -4.80
C GLN A 311 -3.10 17.26 -5.49
N ASN A 312 -4.07 16.52 -4.95
CA ASN A 312 -5.32 16.20 -5.61
C ASN A 312 -6.54 16.89 -4.92
N GLY A 313 -6.37 17.39 -3.70
CA GLY A 313 -7.32 18.21 -2.96
C GLY A 313 -8.38 17.39 -2.23
N ASP A 314 -8.11 16.11 -1.95
CA ASP A 314 -9.03 15.22 -1.25
C ASP A 314 -8.82 15.18 0.26
N GLU A 315 -7.68 15.65 0.76
CA GLU A 315 -7.37 15.65 2.19
C GLU A 315 -7.84 16.91 2.91
N ALA A 316 -8.44 16.71 4.08
CA ALA A 316 -9.09 17.80 4.84
C ALA A 316 -8.08 18.76 5.50
N ASP A 317 -6.84 18.32 5.68
CA ASP A 317 -5.73 19.11 6.22
C ASP A 317 -4.73 19.56 5.13
N GLU A 318 -5.03 19.30 3.86
CA GLU A 318 -4.20 19.61 2.69
C GLU A 318 -2.81 18.92 2.72
N GLN A 319 -2.68 17.74 3.36
CA GLN A 319 -1.46 16.94 3.38
C GLN A 319 -1.73 15.45 3.08
N ASP A 320 -0.97 14.86 2.15
CA ASP A 320 -0.91 13.40 1.96
C ASP A 320 0.04 12.78 2.99
N GLU A 321 -0.29 11.57 3.44
CA GLU A 321 0.62 10.79 4.26
C GLU A 321 1.62 9.97 3.46
N LEU A 322 2.84 9.87 3.98
CA LEU A 322 3.94 9.20 3.31
C LEU A 322 4.49 8.04 4.13
N ILE A 323 4.31 6.81 3.65
CA ILE A 323 5.05 5.64 4.13
C ILE A 323 6.50 5.79 3.70
N ILE A 324 7.45 5.53 4.62
CA ILE A 324 8.89 5.70 4.39
C ILE A 324 9.56 4.32 4.18
N PRO A 325 9.93 3.96 2.94
CA PRO A 325 10.69 2.75 2.67
C PRO A 325 12.14 2.87 3.15
N HIS A 326 12.88 1.76 3.08
CA HIS A 326 14.30 1.75 3.43
C HIS A 326 15.15 2.71 2.57
N ASP A 327 14.80 2.82 1.29
CA ASP A 327 15.49 3.62 0.28
C ASP A 327 14.90 5.03 0.10
N PHE A 328 14.07 5.48 1.04
CA PHE A 328 13.55 6.85 1.06
C PHE A 328 14.67 7.89 1.09
N ILE A 329 14.48 9.00 0.38
CA ILE A 329 15.39 10.14 0.37
C ILE A 329 14.61 11.41 0.72
N GLY A 330 14.80 11.87 1.96
CA GLY A 330 14.26 13.14 2.44
C GLY A 330 15.18 14.34 2.15
N GLY A 331 14.73 15.53 2.56
CA GLY A 331 15.52 16.75 2.45
C GLY A 331 16.82 16.68 3.27
N GLU A 332 16.76 16.17 4.51
CA GLU A 332 17.95 16.01 5.36
C GLU A 332 18.96 15.03 4.76
N GLU A 333 18.49 13.92 4.20
CA GLU A 333 19.33 12.94 3.50
C GLU A 333 20.02 13.56 2.29
N LEU A 334 19.27 14.29 1.46
CA LEU A 334 19.79 14.96 0.27
C LEU A 334 20.84 16.02 0.65
N GLU A 335 20.56 16.87 1.63
CA GLU A 335 21.49 17.87 2.14
C GLU A 335 22.77 17.23 2.71
N SER A 336 22.61 16.13 3.46
CA SER A 336 23.74 15.39 4.02
C SER A 336 24.63 14.79 2.93
N LEU A 337 24.03 14.22 1.89
CA LEU A 337 24.75 13.70 0.72
C LEU A 337 25.48 14.81 -0.03
N GLN A 338 24.83 15.95 -0.28
CA GLN A 338 25.45 17.10 -0.95
C GLN A 338 26.61 17.68 -0.14
N LYS A 339 26.49 17.76 1.18
CA LYS A 339 27.57 18.18 2.07
C LYS A 339 28.77 17.24 1.98
N LEU A 340 28.55 15.92 2.07
CA LEU A 340 29.63 14.94 1.94
C LEU A 340 30.26 14.96 0.54
N TYR A 341 29.47 15.20 -0.50
CA TYR A 341 29.95 15.37 -1.88
C TYR A 341 30.89 16.58 -2.00
N ALA A 342 30.48 17.73 -1.45
CA ALA A 342 31.27 18.97 -1.46
C ALA A 342 32.58 18.86 -0.64
N GLU A 343 32.56 18.04 0.42
CA GLU A 343 33.72 17.77 1.28
C GLU A 343 34.67 16.68 0.72
N ASP A 344 34.40 16.11 -0.46
CA ASP A 344 35.17 15.01 -1.06
C ASP A 344 35.21 13.73 -0.18
N ARG A 345 34.12 13.50 0.57
CA ARG A 345 34.00 12.39 1.55
C ARG A 345 33.22 11.18 1.03
N LEU A 346 32.88 11.18 -0.25
CA LEU A 346 32.16 10.11 -0.94
C LEU A 346 33.08 9.33 -1.89
N SER A 347 32.90 8.02 -1.98
CA SER A 347 33.50 7.14 -2.98
C SER A 347 33.01 7.48 -4.40
N ALA A 348 33.69 6.95 -5.43
CA ALA A 348 33.32 7.22 -6.82
C ALA A 348 31.88 6.79 -7.17
N ASN A 349 31.42 5.64 -6.64
CA ASN A 349 30.06 5.15 -6.87
C ASN A 349 29.02 6.05 -6.18
N GLU A 350 29.30 6.45 -4.94
CA GLU A 350 28.45 7.37 -4.16
C GLU A 350 28.33 8.74 -4.83
N ARG A 351 29.44 9.26 -5.38
CA ARG A 351 29.43 10.51 -6.15
C ARG A 351 28.57 10.39 -7.40
N THR A 352 28.71 9.29 -8.13
CA THR A 352 27.89 9.03 -9.32
C THR A 352 26.40 8.96 -8.97
N PHE A 353 26.07 8.34 -7.83
CA PHE A 353 24.71 8.31 -7.31
C PHE A 353 24.17 9.72 -7.00
N VAL A 354 24.91 10.51 -6.24
CA VAL A 354 24.52 11.90 -5.89
C VAL A 354 24.40 12.77 -7.15
N GLU A 355 25.31 12.63 -8.12
CA GLU A 355 25.25 13.37 -9.38
C GLU A 355 24.00 13.05 -10.19
N LYS A 356 23.59 11.78 -10.26
CA LYS A 356 22.34 11.38 -10.92
C LYS A 356 21.13 11.94 -10.19
N LEU A 357 21.09 11.77 -8.87
CA LEU A 357 20.00 12.25 -8.04
C LEU A 357 19.82 13.77 -8.16
N VAL A 358 20.92 14.53 -8.04
CA VAL A 358 20.89 15.98 -8.21
C VAL A 358 20.51 16.36 -9.63
N ALA A 359 21.03 15.70 -10.66
CA ALA A 359 20.66 16.00 -12.04
C ALA A 359 19.16 15.77 -12.33
N GLU A 360 18.57 14.76 -11.71
CA GLU A 360 17.15 14.42 -11.85
C GLU A 360 16.24 15.42 -11.14
N PHE A 361 16.60 15.85 -9.93
CA PHE A 361 15.74 16.67 -9.05
C PHE A 361 16.15 18.15 -8.92
N LYS A 362 17.18 18.62 -9.64
CA LYS A 362 17.76 19.97 -9.47
C LYS A 362 16.75 21.12 -9.51
N ASP A 363 15.82 21.07 -10.47
CA ASP A 363 14.87 22.14 -10.75
C ASP A 363 13.43 21.73 -10.35
N LYS A 364 13.30 20.60 -9.64
CA LYS A 364 12.03 20.05 -9.17
C LYS A 364 11.79 20.45 -7.71
N PRO A 365 10.54 20.71 -7.32
CA PRO A 365 10.21 20.86 -5.91
C PRO A 365 10.49 19.56 -5.14
N LEU A 366 10.85 19.69 -3.86
CA LEU A 366 11.26 18.57 -3.01
C LEU A 366 10.18 17.47 -2.88
N ILE A 367 8.92 17.86 -3.03
CA ILE A 367 7.76 16.97 -3.12
C ILE A 367 7.94 15.86 -4.16
N GLU A 368 8.47 16.16 -5.35
CA GLU A 368 8.65 15.14 -6.39
C GLU A 368 9.69 14.08 -5.99
N LEU A 369 10.69 14.45 -5.17
CA LEU A 369 11.65 13.50 -4.62
C LEU A 369 10.99 12.60 -3.57
N TYR A 370 10.15 13.18 -2.73
CA TYR A 370 9.42 12.45 -1.70
C TYR A 370 8.43 11.47 -2.32
N GLU A 371 7.71 11.88 -3.35
CA GLU A 371 6.84 11.00 -4.13
C GLU A 371 7.63 9.94 -4.88
N ALA A 372 8.80 10.27 -5.44
CA ALA A 372 9.63 9.29 -6.16
C ALA A 372 10.15 8.19 -5.23
N THR A 373 10.54 8.53 -4.00
CA THR A 373 11.25 7.62 -3.09
C THR A 373 10.42 7.11 -1.91
N GLY A 374 9.30 7.76 -1.61
CA GLY A 374 8.31 7.37 -0.62
C GLY A 374 7.05 6.78 -1.26
N VAL A 375 6.11 6.35 -0.42
CA VAL A 375 4.81 5.82 -0.85
C VAL A 375 3.72 6.68 -0.22
N SER A 376 3.08 7.53 -1.01
CA SER A 376 1.92 8.28 -0.53
C SER A 376 0.75 7.33 -0.28
N ASP A 377 -0.19 7.75 0.55
CA ASP A 377 -1.52 7.17 0.63
C ASP A 377 -2.20 7.05 -0.75
N ASP A 378 -2.14 8.06 -1.60
CA ASP A 378 -2.62 8.03 -2.99
C ASP A 378 -2.00 6.86 -3.78
N ALA A 379 -0.66 6.73 -3.71
CA ALA A 379 0.05 5.63 -4.36
C ALA A 379 -0.34 4.28 -3.76
N MET A 380 -0.46 4.20 -2.44
CA MET A 380 -0.89 2.98 -1.75
C MET A 380 -2.32 2.60 -2.12
N ALA A 381 -3.25 3.56 -2.15
CA ALA A 381 -4.64 3.39 -2.53
C ALA A 381 -4.75 2.87 -3.97
N ARG A 382 -3.96 3.46 -4.86
CA ARG A 382 -3.83 2.98 -6.22
C ARG A 382 -3.31 1.54 -6.30
N TRP A 383 -2.30 1.20 -5.51
CA TRP A 383 -1.76 -0.15 -5.49
C TRP A 383 -2.78 -1.16 -4.97
N VAL A 384 -3.49 -0.85 -3.89
CA VAL A 384 -4.53 -1.73 -3.33
C VAL A 384 -5.77 -1.81 -4.21
N GLN A 385 -6.01 -0.86 -5.12
CA GLN A 385 -7.08 -0.95 -6.11
C GLN A 385 -6.97 -2.21 -6.98
N ARG A 386 -5.74 -2.71 -7.22
CA ARG A 386 -5.51 -3.97 -7.94
C ARG A 386 -5.95 -5.21 -7.16
N LEU A 387 -6.28 -5.05 -5.88
CA LEU A 387 -6.77 -6.13 -5.01
C LEU A 387 -8.30 -6.11 -4.90
N ASP A 388 -9.00 -5.33 -5.72
CA ASP A 388 -10.45 -5.26 -5.73
C ASP A 388 -11.10 -6.67 -5.84
N GLY A 389 -12.22 -6.83 -5.14
CA GLY A 389 -12.92 -8.10 -4.94
C GLY A 389 -12.34 -9.02 -3.85
N ARG A 390 -11.19 -8.70 -3.25
CA ARG A 390 -10.61 -9.42 -2.09
C ARG A 390 -10.98 -8.71 -0.79
N GLN A 391 -11.00 -9.45 0.33
CA GLN A 391 -11.11 -8.85 1.66
C GLN A 391 -9.72 -8.36 2.10
N LEU A 392 -9.51 -7.04 2.20
CA LEU A 392 -8.23 -6.43 2.55
C LEU A 392 -8.14 -6.13 4.05
N ILE A 393 -7.05 -6.54 4.70
CA ILE A 393 -6.68 -6.17 6.06
C ILE A 393 -5.38 -5.37 5.98
N PHE A 394 -5.43 -4.08 6.27
CA PHE A 394 -4.25 -3.23 6.40
C PHE A 394 -3.97 -2.93 7.88
N ILE A 395 -2.75 -3.21 8.33
CA ILE A 395 -2.32 -2.97 9.71
C ILE A 395 -1.05 -2.12 9.70
N SER A 396 -1.05 -0.99 10.42
CA SER A 396 0.13 -0.11 10.52
C SER A 396 0.60 0.05 11.97
N ASP A 397 1.87 -0.29 12.23
CA ASP A 397 2.56 0.02 13.49
C ASP A 397 3.66 1.08 13.22
N SER A 398 3.21 2.31 12.96
CA SER A 398 4.02 3.45 12.56
C SER A 398 3.73 4.69 13.41
N CYS A 399 4.74 5.54 13.60
CA CYS A 399 4.61 6.78 14.37
C CYS A 399 3.91 7.87 13.55
N HIS A 400 2.69 8.25 13.93
CA HIS A 400 1.88 9.24 13.22
C HIS A 400 2.27 10.71 13.49
N SER A 401 3.24 10.98 14.35
CA SER A 401 3.72 12.34 14.63
C SER A 401 4.92 12.75 13.74
N GLY A 402 4.69 13.07 12.46
CA GLY A 402 5.59 13.89 11.61
C GLY A 402 7.11 13.66 11.74
N GLY A 403 7.55 12.40 11.77
CA GLY A 403 8.87 12.00 12.26
C GLY A 403 10.08 12.34 11.39
N PHE A 404 9.87 12.87 10.18
CA PHE A 404 10.94 13.33 9.28
C PHE A 404 11.09 14.87 9.21
N ALA A 405 10.37 15.62 10.06
CA ALA A 405 10.43 17.09 10.12
C ALA A 405 11.33 17.63 11.26
N THR A 406 12.43 16.94 11.63
CA THR A 406 13.34 17.43 12.68
C THR A 406 14.45 18.36 12.21
N ALA A 407 14.36 18.90 11.00
CA ALA A 407 15.21 20.00 10.53
C ALA A 407 14.49 21.36 10.38
N GLU A 408 13.31 21.58 10.98
CA GLU A 408 12.76 22.95 11.06
C GLU A 408 12.26 23.32 12.46
N ALA A 409 13.06 24.14 13.14
CA ALA A 409 12.64 24.92 14.30
C ALA A 409 11.62 26.03 13.96
N ASN A 410 10.91 25.94 12.82
CA ASN A 410 9.98 26.95 12.33
C ASN A 410 8.52 26.48 12.18
N PHE A 411 8.20 25.19 12.29
CA PHE A 411 6.81 24.76 12.50
C PHE A 411 6.43 24.82 13.99
N LYS A 412 6.56 26.01 14.58
CA LYS A 412 5.74 26.36 15.75
C LYS A 412 4.32 26.56 15.24
N SER A 413 3.40 25.74 15.77
CA SER A 413 1.96 25.71 15.53
C SER A 413 1.49 24.92 14.31
N LEU A 414 1.58 23.58 14.37
CA LEU A 414 0.42 22.81 13.94
C LEU A 414 -0.66 23.03 14.99
N GLN A 415 -1.77 23.66 14.58
CA GLN A 415 -2.90 23.87 15.46
C GLN A 415 -3.48 22.49 15.85
N PRO A 416 -3.92 22.29 17.10
CA PRO A 416 -4.30 20.98 17.64
C PRO A 416 -5.59 20.36 17.05
N ASN A 417 -6.06 20.83 15.89
CA ASN A 417 -7.41 20.56 15.38
C ASN A 417 -7.48 20.04 13.92
N PHE A 418 -6.37 19.69 13.27
CA PHE A 418 -6.43 19.09 11.93
C PHE A 418 -6.06 17.58 11.98
N PRO A 419 -6.93 16.70 11.45
CA PRO A 419 -6.70 15.26 11.51
C PRO A 419 -5.80 14.80 10.36
N PHE A 420 -4.60 14.34 10.69
CA PHE A 420 -3.81 13.43 9.85
C PHE A 420 -4.65 12.17 9.58
N ASP A 421 -4.66 11.66 8.35
CA ASP A 421 -5.66 10.71 7.88
C ASP A 421 -5.09 9.51 7.13
N LEU A 422 -3.89 8.99 7.51
CA LEU A 422 -3.23 7.89 6.77
C LEU A 422 -4.22 6.84 6.29
N MET A 423 -4.40 6.80 4.97
CA MET A 423 -5.27 5.87 4.25
C MET A 423 -6.76 5.94 4.62
N ARG A 424 -7.24 6.90 5.40
CA ARG A 424 -8.64 7.03 5.83
C ARG A 424 -9.45 7.89 4.85
N GLY A 425 -8.88 8.96 4.30
CA GLY A 425 -9.41 9.66 3.13
C GLY A 425 -9.50 8.69 1.96
N GLU A 426 -8.38 8.03 1.67
CA GLU A 426 -8.30 6.98 0.65
C GLU A 426 -9.20 5.78 0.89
N ALA A 427 -9.28 5.23 2.11
CA ALA A 427 -10.19 4.11 2.39
C ALA A 427 -11.66 4.55 2.18
N ALA A 428 -12.00 5.79 2.51
CA ALA A 428 -13.30 6.35 2.19
C ALA A 428 -13.50 6.53 0.68
N ARG A 429 -12.50 7.03 -0.07
CA ARG A 429 -12.52 7.16 -1.53
C ARG A 429 -12.65 5.80 -2.22
N LEU A 430 -11.82 4.82 -1.86
CA LEU A 430 -11.88 3.44 -2.35
C LEU A 430 -13.23 2.79 -2.05
N LYS A 431 -13.77 2.99 -0.84
CA LYS A 431 -15.13 2.53 -0.48
C LYS A 431 -16.18 3.21 -1.35
N ASP A 432 -16.13 4.53 -1.51
CA ASP A 432 -17.09 5.30 -2.30
C ASP A 432 -16.98 4.97 -3.82
N LEU A 433 -15.82 4.47 -4.25
CA LEU A 433 -15.56 3.91 -5.56
C LEU A 433 -15.95 2.42 -5.69
N GLY A 434 -16.34 1.77 -4.60
CA GLY A 434 -16.88 0.41 -4.63
C GLY A 434 -15.93 -0.72 -4.28
N GLN A 435 -14.71 -0.41 -3.84
CA GLN A 435 -13.82 -1.40 -3.23
C GLN A 435 -14.23 -1.61 -1.76
N GLU A 436 -15.42 -2.19 -1.61
CA GLU A 436 -15.99 -2.57 -0.33
C GLU A 436 -15.26 -3.82 0.19
N ASN A 437 -15.15 -4.00 1.52
CA ASN A 437 -14.41 -5.10 2.19
C ASN A 437 -12.94 -4.87 2.52
N HIS A 438 -12.61 -3.68 3.02
CA HIS A 438 -11.31 -3.42 3.65
C HIS A 438 -11.44 -2.95 5.10
N VAL A 439 -10.40 -3.24 5.87
CA VAL A 439 -10.22 -2.87 7.27
C VAL A 439 -8.85 -2.22 7.44
N LEU A 440 -8.81 -1.14 8.21
CA LEU A 440 -7.59 -0.45 8.61
C LEU A 440 -7.46 -0.49 10.14
N MET A 441 -6.29 -0.91 10.64
CA MET A 441 -5.95 -0.85 12.06
C MET A 441 -4.57 -0.24 12.24
N CYS A 442 -4.46 0.80 13.06
CA CYS A 442 -3.19 1.48 13.30
C CYS A 442 -2.86 1.59 14.78
N ALA A 443 -1.57 1.68 15.11
CA ALA A 443 -1.06 1.67 16.48
C ALA A 443 -1.29 2.97 17.26
N ALA A 444 -1.51 4.09 16.58
CA ALA A 444 -1.72 5.37 17.24
C ALA A 444 -2.68 6.23 16.40
N HIS A 445 -3.38 7.18 17.04
CA HIS A 445 -4.07 8.21 16.28
C HIS A 445 -3.08 9.11 15.54
N ALA A 446 -3.61 9.77 14.50
CA ALA A 446 -3.04 10.89 13.76
C ALA A 446 -2.11 11.85 14.53
N ASN A 447 -2.50 12.19 15.76
CA ASN A 447 -1.81 13.17 16.61
C ASN A 447 -0.96 12.52 17.73
N GLU A 448 -0.70 11.22 17.64
CA GLU A 448 -0.01 10.43 18.66
C GLU A 448 1.24 9.73 18.10
N VAL A 449 2.17 9.40 19.00
CA VAL A 449 3.38 8.64 18.65
C VAL A 449 3.14 7.17 18.99
N ALA A 450 3.23 6.29 18.00
CA ALA A 450 3.25 4.85 18.25
C ALA A 450 4.49 4.51 19.08
N ALA A 451 4.31 3.79 20.19
CA ALA A 451 5.41 3.48 21.09
C ALA A 451 6.00 2.11 20.79
N GLU A 452 7.33 2.02 20.84
CA GLU A 452 8.03 0.75 21.02
C GLU A 452 8.04 0.36 22.50
N ARG A 453 8.06 -0.95 22.78
CA ARG A 453 8.20 -1.44 24.14
C ARG A 453 9.54 -1.03 24.75
N VAL A 454 9.58 -0.86 26.08
CA VAL A 454 10.80 -0.60 26.87
C VAL A 454 11.90 -1.63 26.61
N THR A 455 11.51 -2.89 26.36
CA THR A 455 12.40 -4.01 25.98
C THR A 455 13.02 -3.83 24.60
N ARG A 456 12.51 -2.90 23.79
CA ARG A 456 12.93 -2.60 22.40
C ARG A 456 12.82 -3.80 21.47
N ASP A 457 12.02 -4.79 21.83
CA ASP A 457 11.82 -6.02 21.08
C ASP A 457 10.78 -5.84 19.96
N LEU A 458 9.66 -5.17 20.27
CA LEU A 458 8.50 -4.98 19.40
C LEU A 458 7.79 -3.63 19.69
N GLY A 459 6.98 -3.16 18.73
CA GLY A 459 5.93 -2.17 18.93
C GLY A 459 4.90 -2.62 19.97
N VAL A 460 4.34 -1.68 20.73
CA VAL A 460 3.36 -2.03 21.79
C VAL A 460 2.09 -2.64 21.16
N MET A 461 1.57 -2.06 20.07
CA MET A 461 0.39 -2.62 19.38
C MET A 461 0.73 -3.98 18.76
N THR A 462 1.82 -4.10 18.01
CA THR A 462 2.22 -5.36 17.38
C THR A 462 2.37 -6.49 18.41
N PHE A 463 3.01 -6.21 19.56
CA PHE A 463 3.10 -7.18 20.64
C PHE A 463 1.72 -7.61 21.15
N SER A 464 0.82 -6.67 21.44
CA SER A 464 -0.53 -6.99 21.91
C SER A 464 -1.33 -7.80 20.88
N LEU A 465 -1.16 -7.51 19.59
CA LEU A 465 -1.84 -8.24 18.52
C LEU A 465 -1.32 -9.68 18.38
N ILE A 466 0.00 -9.87 18.46
CA ILE A 466 0.63 -11.21 18.46
C ILE A 466 0.14 -12.01 19.68
N GLN A 467 0.07 -11.37 20.85
CA GLN A 467 -0.46 -11.99 22.06
C GLN A 467 -1.91 -12.46 21.84
N PHE A 468 -2.76 -11.59 21.30
CA PHE A 468 -4.15 -11.93 20.99
C PHE A 468 -4.27 -13.13 20.05
N LEU A 469 -3.51 -13.14 18.94
CA LEU A 469 -3.49 -14.23 17.96
C LEU A 469 -3.13 -15.57 18.60
N ASN A 470 -2.11 -15.57 19.48
CA ASN A 470 -1.58 -16.78 20.10
C ASN A 470 -2.45 -17.30 21.25
N GLU A 471 -3.00 -16.42 22.08
CA GLU A 471 -3.71 -16.81 23.31
C GLU A 471 -5.21 -17.02 23.11
N SER A 472 -5.81 -16.34 22.13
CA SER A 472 -7.25 -16.48 21.84
C SER A 472 -7.61 -17.88 21.38
N ARG A 473 -8.80 -18.35 21.76
CA ARG A 473 -9.33 -19.65 21.33
C ARG A 473 -10.42 -19.48 20.27
N GLY A 474 -10.45 -20.42 19.33
CA GLY A 474 -11.41 -20.40 18.22
C GLY A 474 -11.21 -19.21 17.29
N SER A 475 -12.22 -18.97 16.45
CA SER A 475 -12.21 -17.90 15.47
C SER A 475 -12.36 -16.53 16.14
N GLN A 476 -11.60 -15.54 15.67
CA GLN A 476 -11.59 -14.17 16.17
C GLN A 476 -11.67 -13.15 15.03
N THR A 477 -12.47 -12.11 15.24
CA THR A 477 -12.59 -11.00 14.29
C THR A 477 -11.52 -9.94 14.50
N MET A 478 -11.35 -9.06 13.53
CA MET A 478 -10.51 -7.87 13.63
C MET A 478 -10.95 -6.95 14.78
N GLU A 479 -12.25 -6.78 15.01
CA GLU A 479 -12.78 -5.96 16.12
C GLU A 479 -12.41 -6.53 17.49
N ALA A 480 -12.39 -7.86 17.63
CA ALA A 480 -11.98 -8.51 18.86
C ALA A 480 -10.48 -8.29 19.13
N GLY A 481 -9.64 -8.40 18.09
CA GLY A 481 -8.22 -8.10 18.17
C GLY A 481 -7.94 -6.63 18.48
N PHE A 482 -8.66 -5.72 17.85
CA PHE A 482 -8.60 -4.28 18.12
C PHE A 482 -8.94 -3.97 19.58
N LYS A 483 -10.08 -4.48 20.07
CA LYS A 483 -10.52 -4.25 21.46
C LYS A 483 -9.52 -4.80 22.48
N PHE A 484 -8.90 -5.94 22.18
CA PHE A 484 -7.83 -6.50 22.99
C PHE A 484 -6.61 -5.56 23.01
N CYS A 485 -6.14 -5.11 21.84
CA CYS A 485 -5.01 -4.19 21.75
C CYS A 485 -5.29 -2.88 22.51
N GLN A 486 -6.46 -2.28 22.33
CA GLN A 486 -6.86 -1.07 23.07
C GLN A 486 -6.75 -1.28 24.60
N THR A 487 -7.17 -2.44 25.08
CA THR A 487 -7.13 -2.77 26.52
C THR A 487 -5.70 -3.03 27.01
N GLU A 488 -4.92 -3.83 26.29
CA GLU A 488 -3.57 -4.21 26.71
C GLU A 488 -2.57 -3.06 26.56
N MET A 489 -2.71 -2.22 25.54
CA MET A 489 -1.90 -1.01 25.39
C MET A 489 -2.13 -0.04 26.54
N ALA A 490 -3.39 0.21 26.93
CA ALA A 490 -3.70 1.07 28.07
C ALA A 490 -3.04 0.55 29.37
N LYS A 491 -3.18 -0.76 29.65
CA LYS A 491 -2.50 -1.40 30.79
C LYS A 491 -0.98 -1.26 30.73
N TYR A 492 -0.39 -1.40 29.54
CA TYR A 492 1.05 -1.30 29.33
C TYR A 492 1.57 0.11 29.69
N PHE A 493 0.91 1.15 29.17
CA PHE A 493 1.32 2.53 29.45
C PHE A 493 1.08 2.93 30.91
N ASP A 494 0.00 2.47 31.54
CA ASP A 494 -0.24 2.66 32.96
C ASP A 494 0.87 2.03 33.80
N ALA A 495 1.22 0.77 33.51
CA ALA A 495 2.29 0.06 34.21
C ALA A 495 3.67 0.71 33.99
N TRP A 496 3.96 1.19 32.78
CA TRP A 496 5.20 1.91 32.49
C TRP A 496 5.28 3.21 33.29
N ASN A 497 4.22 4.02 33.27
CA ASN A 497 4.19 5.28 34.02
C ASN A 497 4.24 5.05 35.54
N GLN A 498 3.59 4.01 36.07
CA GLN A 498 3.71 3.64 37.47
C GLN A 498 5.16 3.26 37.82
N ALA A 499 5.84 2.48 36.97
CA ALA A 499 7.24 2.12 37.20
C ALA A 499 8.19 3.33 37.17
N LEU A 500 7.90 4.35 36.34
CA LEU A 500 8.65 5.61 36.33
C LEU A 500 8.44 6.40 37.63
N GLU A 501 7.19 6.47 38.12
CA GLU A 501 6.85 7.11 39.38
C GLU A 501 7.53 6.41 40.58
N GLU A 502 7.48 5.08 40.64
CA GLU A 502 8.16 4.28 41.66
C GLU A 502 9.68 4.45 41.64
N ALA A 503 10.26 4.72 40.45
CA ALA A 503 11.67 5.04 40.27
C ALA A 503 12.02 6.51 40.57
N GLY A 504 11.04 7.35 40.93
CA GLY A 504 11.24 8.78 41.19
C GLY A 504 11.54 9.61 39.94
N ILE A 505 11.11 9.15 38.77
CA ILE A 505 11.26 9.86 37.49
C ILE A 505 9.99 10.68 37.24
N GLU A 506 10.13 12.00 37.13
CA GLU A 506 9.00 12.92 36.90
C GLU A 506 8.46 12.87 35.46
N ASP A 507 9.31 12.53 34.49
CA ASP A 507 8.93 12.39 33.08
C ASP A 507 7.97 11.22 32.91
N ARG A 508 6.82 11.46 32.26
CA ARG A 508 5.83 10.42 31.91
C ARG A 508 5.87 10.11 30.43
N VAL A 509 5.60 8.86 30.09
CA VAL A 509 5.33 8.45 28.71
C VAL A 509 3.90 8.84 28.37
N THR A 510 3.74 9.48 27.21
CA THR A 510 2.42 9.77 26.65
C THR A 510 1.88 8.49 26.02
N PRO A 511 0.72 7.96 26.47
CA PRO A 511 0.12 6.79 25.85
C PRO A 511 -0.31 7.06 24.41
N SER A 512 -0.14 6.08 23.53
CA SER A 512 -0.84 6.02 22.24
C SER A 512 -2.03 5.09 22.31
N HIS A 513 -3.04 5.35 21.48
CA HIS A 513 -4.27 4.59 21.39
C HIS A 513 -4.45 4.08 19.97
N PRO A 514 -4.70 2.78 19.79
CA PRO A 514 -4.92 2.25 18.46
C PRO A 514 -6.24 2.79 17.91
N PHE A 515 -6.31 2.95 16.59
CA PHE A 515 -7.57 3.22 15.89
C PHE A 515 -7.91 2.12 14.89
N PHE A 516 -9.19 2.06 14.55
CA PHE A 516 -9.75 0.99 13.73
C PHE A 516 -10.87 1.51 12.84
N ILE A 517 -10.84 1.12 11.58
CA ILE A 517 -11.87 1.41 10.59
C ILE A 517 -12.26 0.10 9.92
N ASN A 518 -13.57 -0.13 9.79
CA ASN A 518 -14.10 -1.28 9.08
C ASN A 518 -15.16 -0.83 8.09
N TYR A 519 -14.84 -0.93 6.80
CA TYR A 519 -15.76 -0.69 5.69
C TYR A 519 -16.28 -2.00 5.08
N SER A 520 -15.93 -3.15 5.66
CA SER A 520 -16.41 -4.45 5.22
C SER A 520 -17.87 -4.67 5.54
N THR A 521 -18.59 -5.22 4.56
CA THR A 521 -20.00 -5.61 4.69
C THR A 521 -20.18 -6.96 5.36
N SER A 522 -19.09 -7.70 5.53
CA SER A 522 -19.02 -9.01 6.20
C SER A 522 -17.98 -9.01 7.32
N PRO A 523 -18.13 -9.89 8.35
CA PRO A 523 -17.14 -10.00 9.41
C PRO A 523 -15.74 -10.28 8.85
N VAL A 524 -14.76 -9.50 9.31
CA VAL A 524 -13.36 -9.66 8.91
C VAL A 524 -12.64 -10.48 9.95
N MET A 525 -12.17 -11.67 9.56
CA MET A 525 -11.53 -12.60 10.47
C MET A 525 -10.04 -12.27 10.58
N LEU A 526 -9.58 -11.96 11.78
CA LEU A 526 -8.16 -11.92 12.10
C LEU A 526 -7.60 -13.34 12.24
N LYS A 527 -8.39 -14.23 12.87
CA LYS A 527 -8.11 -15.65 13.10
C LYS A 527 -9.33 -16.47 12.66
N PRO A 528 -9.30 -17.17 11.52
CA PRO A 528 -10.46 -17.88 10.99
C PRO A 528 -10.74 -19.22 11.68
#